data_AF-A0A1L9QMT3-F1
#
_entry.id   AF-A0A1L9QMT3-F1
#
_cell.length_a   1.000
_cell.length_b   1.000
_cell.length_c   1.000
_cell.angle_alpha   90.00
_cell.angle_beta   90.00
_cell.angle_gamma   90.00
#
_symmetry.space_group_name_H-M   'P 1'
#
loop_
_entity.id
_entity.type
_entity.pdbx_description
1 polymer ?
#
loop_
_entity_poly.entity_id
_entity_poly.type
_entity_poly.pdbx_seq_one_letter_code
_entity_poly.pdbx_strand_id
1 'polypeptide(L)'
;MTQTIKHRAAAVIPLTETINVHTDLSPEHIPALRAGFALYPSNPRWNIFKFRAWRLGRQWRYALQAGEMEVCPSNRLLVRAAHNRQPEEELSDRRFSPKTLLLA
;
A
#
# COMPACT_ATOMS: atom_id res chain seq x y z
N MET A 1 17.47 -30.86 -12.40
CA MET A 1 17.00 -30.72 -11.02
C MET A 1 15.95 -29.61 -10.98
N THR A 2 14.67 -29.95 -10.97
CA THR A 2 13.55 -29.00 -10.96
C THR A 2 13.27 -28.56 -9.53
N GLN A 3 13.66 -27.32 -9.18
CA GLN A 3 13.26 -26.71 -7.91
C GLN A 3 11.79 -26.30 -8.00
N THR A 4 10.90 -27.08 -7.40
CA THR A 4 9.52 -26.66 -7.13
C THR A 4 9.54 -25.48 -6.16
N ILE A 5 9.26 -24.28 -6.69
CA ILE A 5 9.03 -23.08 -5.89
C ILE A 5 7.74 -23.31 -5.11
N LYS A 6 7.85 -23.67 -3.83
CA LYS A 6 6.71 -23.65 -2.89
C LYS A 6 6.27 -22.20 -2.73
N HIS A 7 5.21 -21.80 -3.43
CA HIS A 7 4.51 -20.55 -3.14
C HIS A 7 3.95 -20.64 -1.72
N ARG A 8 4.63 -20.01 -0.75
CA ARG A 8 4.04 -19.78 0.57
C ARG A 8 2.92 -18.77 0.37
N ALA A 9 1.69 -19.14 0.73
CA ALA A 9 0.56 -18.22 0.70
C ALA A 9 0.90 -16.97 1.53
N ALA A 10 0.73 -15.78 0.93
CA ALA A 10 0.99 -14.52 1.62
C ALA A 10 0.02 -14.38 2.80
N ALA A 11 0.55 -14.38 4.02
CA ALA A 11 -0.25 -14.24 5.23
C ALA A 11 -0.54 -12.76 5.50
N VAL A 12 -1.72 -12.48 6.05
CA VAL A 12 -2.02 -11.17 6.63
C VAL A 12 -1.46 -11.13 8.05
N ILE A 13 -0.57 -10.19 8.32
CA ILE A 13 0.01 -10.00 9.65
C ILE A 13 -0.14 -8.55 10.12
N PRO A 14 -0.33 -8.32 11.43
CA PRO A 14 -0.38 -6.96 11.97
C PRO A 14 1.02 -6.34 11.94
N LEU A 15 1.14 -5.19 11.28
CA LEU A 15 2.37 -4.38 11.25
C LEU A 15 2.40 -3.42 12.43
N THR A 16 1.27 -2.80 12.74
CA THR A 16 1.00 -2.01 13.95
C THR A 16 -0.38 -2.40 14.51
N GLU A 17 -0.86 -1.74 15.56
CA GLU A 17 -2.22 -1.92 16.09
C GLU A 17 -3.31 -1.55 15.07
N THR A 18 -2.99 -0.67 14.13
CA THR A 18 -3.95 -0.08 13.18
C THR A 18 -3.68 -0.47 11.73
N ILE A 19 -2.58 -1.16 11.44
CA ILE A 19 -2.14 -1.47 10.07
C ILE A 19 -1.80 -2.95 9.94
N ASN A 20 -2.38 -3.60 8.95
CA ASN A 20 -2.12 -4.96 8.54
C ASN A 20 -1.39 -4.99 7.19
N VAL A 21 -0.60 -6.04 6.93
CA VAL A 21 0.11 -6.22 5.65
C VAL A 21 0.02 -7.65 5.16
N HIS A 22 -0.02 -7.81 3.84
CA HIS A 22 0.23 -9.10 3.19
C HIS A 22 1.73 -9.30 3.03
N THR A 23 2.24 -10.43 3.50
CA THR A 23 3.63 -10.80 3.30
C THR A 23 3.83 -12.31 3.30
N ASP A 24 4.82 -12.76 2.54
CA ASP A 24 5.32 -14.13 2.49
C ASP A 24 6.52 -14.36 3.45
N LEU A 25 6.91 -13.33 4.20
CA LEU A 25 8.01 -13.41 5.15
C LEU A 25 7.77 -14.48 6.22
N SER A 26 8.82 -15.23 6.55
CA SER A 26 8.79 -16.14 7.71
C SER A 26 8.45 -15.37 8.99
N PRO A 27 7.66 -15.94 9.93
CA PRO A 27 7.33 -15.30 11.20
C PRO A 27 8.53 -14.74 11.97
N GLU A 28 9.69 -15.39 11.89
CA GLU A 28 10.94 -14.97 12.54
C GLU A 28 11.51 -13.63 12.02
N HIS A 29 11.07 -13.18 10.84
CA HIS A 29 11.48 -11.92 10.20
C HIS A 29 10.50 -10.77 10.48
N ILE A 30 9.29 -11.08 10.94
CA ILE A 30 8.24 -10.08 11.22
C ILE A 30 8.69 -9.01 12.24
N PRO A 31 9.40 -9.35 13.33
CA PRO A 31 9.91 -8.31 14.25
C PRO A 31 10.83 -7.30 13.56
N ALA A 32 11.68 -7.75 12.62
CA ALA A 32 12.56 -6.86 11.88
C ALA A 32 11.78 -5.95 10.91
N LEU A 33 10.76 -6.50 10.24
CA LEU A 33 9.83 -5.73 9.41
C LEU A 33 9.15 -4.62 10.21
N ARG A 34 8.57 -4.95 11.37
CA ARG A 34 7.92 -3.98 12.27
C ARG A 34 8.90 -2.91 12.74
N ALA A 35 10.11 -3.31 13.13
CA ALA A 35 11.14 -2.38 13.56
C ALA A 35 11.50 -1.38 12.45
N GLY A 36 11.56 -1.85 11.20
CA GLY A 36 11.78 -1.00 10.03
C GLY A 36 10.64 -0.02 9.81
N PHE A 37 9.40 -0.49 9.88
CA PHE A 37 8.23 0.38 9.71
C PHE A 37 8.13 1.46 10.81
N ALA A 38 8.54 1.14 12.04
CA ALA A 38 8.64 2.08 13.15
C ALA A 38 9.90 2.97 13.09
N LEU A 39 10.71 2.89 12.03
CA LEU A 39 11.94 3.67 11.82
C LEU A 39 13.03 3.46 12.88
N TYR A 40 13.05 2.31 13.57
CA TYR A 40 14.16 1.96 14.44
C TYR A 40 15.46 1.76 13.62
N PRO A 41 16.65 2.00 14.22
CA PRO A 41 17.92 1.72 13.57
C PRO A 41 18.06 0.22 13.27
N SER A 42 18.86 -0.11 12.26
CA SER A 42 19.17 -1.51 11.95
C SER A 42 19.93 -2.15 13.10
N ASN A 43 19.56 -3.38 13.48
CA ASN A 43 20.34 -4.15 14.44
C ASN A 43 21.53 -4.82 13.73
N PRO A 44 22.78 -4.55 14.14
CA PRO A 44 23.97 -5.12 13.49
C PRO A 44 24.09 -6.65 13.64
N ARG A 45 23.35 -7.26 14.57
CA ARG A 45 23.31 -8.72 14.77
C ARG A 45 22.35 -9.43 13.83
N TRP A 46 21.60 -8.71 13.00
CA TRP A 46 20.66 -9.33 12.07
C TRP A 46 21.38 -9.98 10.90
N ASN A 47 20.88 -11.16 10.53
CA ASN A 47 21.24 -11.78 9.26
C ASN A 47 20.65 -10.98 8.07
N ILE A 48 21.08 -11.34 6.86
CA ILE A 48 20.65 -10.64 5.64
C ILE A 48 19.13 -10.65 5.43
N PHE A 49 18.43 -11.71 5.83
CA PHE A 49 16.98 -11.81 5.67
C PHE A 49 16.22 -10.87 6.60
N LYS A 50 16.63 -10.78 7.87
CA LYS A 50 16.08 -9.80 8.83
C LYS A 50 16.38 -8.37 8.41
N PHE A 51 17.59 -8.10 7.91
CA PHE A 51 17.93 -6.78 7.38
C PHE A 51 17.05 -6.39 6.17
N ARG A 52 16.80 -7.33 5.25
CA ARG A 52 15.87 -7.11 4.12
C ARG A 52 14.44 -6.83 4.58
N ALA A 53 13.94 -7.59 5.55
CA ALA A 53 12.63 -7.36 6.14
C ALA A 53 12.54 -5.96 6.79
N TRP A 54 13.55 -5.56 7.56
CA TRP A 54 13.63 -4.20 8.11
C TRP A 54 13.67 -3.11 7.04
N ARG A 55 14.47 -3.30 5.98
CA ARG A 55 14.53 -2.34 4.86
C ARG A 55 13.16 -2.20 4.18
N LEU A 56 12.45 -3.30 3.97
CA LEU A 56 11.10 -3.31 3.42
C LEU A 56 10.13 -2.52 4.30
N GLY A 57 10.17 -2.74 5.62
CA GLY A 57 9.36 -2.00 6.58
C GLY A 57 9.61 -0.49 6.49
N ARG A 58 10.88 -0.06 6.43
CA ARG A 58 11.23 1.36 6.22
C ARG A 58 10.67 1.91 4.91
N GLN A 59 10.84 1.17 3.82
CA GLN A 59 10.32 1.58 2.51
C GLN A 59 8.81 1.80 2.55
N TRP A 60 8.06 0.89 3.16
CA TRP A 60 6.61 1.05 3.34
C TRP A 60 6.24 2.24 4.20
N ARG A 61 6.99 2.52 5.28
CA ARG A 61 6.75 3.70 6.10
C ARG A 61 6.92 4.98 5.31
N TYR A 62 7.98 5.09 4.51
CA TYR A 62 8.23 6.24 3.66
C TYR A 62 7.19 6.36 2.53
N ALA A 63 6.84 5.26 1.88
CA ALA A 63 5.81 5.25 0.83
C ALA A 63 4.44 5.68 1.38
N LEU A 64 4.09 5.26 2.60
CA LEU A 64 2.89 5.73 3.30
C LEU A 64 2.96 7.23 3.63
N GLN A 65 4.12 7.75 4.03
CA GLN A 65 4.31 9.19 4.26
C GLN A 65 4.25 10.01 2.96
N ALA A 66 4.70 9.43 1.84
CA ALA A 66 4.68 10.04 0.53
C ALA A 66 3.31 9.95 -0.17
N GLY A 67 2.35 9.20 0.39
CA GLY A 67 1.04 8.98 -0.23
C GLY A 67 1.05 7.97 -1.38
N GLU A 68 2.15 7.23 -1.58
CA GLU A 68 2.26 6.15 -2.56
C GLU A 68 1.58 4.86 -2.07
N MET A 69 1.45 4.73 -0.75
CA MET A 69 0.68 3.68 -0.07
C MET A 69 -0.35 4.30 0.83
N GLU A 70 -1.45 3.58 1.04
CA GLU A 70 -2.55 3.99 1.91
C GLU A 70 -3.04 2.80 2.74
N VAL A 71 -3.71 3.11 3.85
CA VAL A 71 -4.35 2.09 4.69
C VAL A 71 -5.81 2.00 4.28
N CYS A 72 -6.22 0.84 3.75
CA CYS A 72 -7.60 0.60 3.36
C CYS A 72 -8.52 0.72 4.60
N PRO A 73 -9.51 1.63 4.60
CA PRO A 73 -10.33 1.88 5.79
C PRO A 73 -11.13 0.65 6.25
N SER A 74 -11.54 -0.22 5.33
CA SER A 74 -12.42 -1.35 5.60
C SER A 74 -11.74 -2.52 6.33
N ASN A 75 -10.46 -2.77 6.03
CA ASN A 75 -9.74 -3.95 6.53
C ASN A 75 -8.34 -3.63 7.10
N ARG A 76 -8.00 -2.34 7.18
CA ARG A 76 -6.73 -1.82 7.71
C ARG A 76 -5.50 -2.33 6.96
N LEU A 77 -5.64 -2.85 5.74
CA LEU A 77 -4.50 -3.32 4.96
C LEU A 77 -3.74 -2.15 4.35
N LEU A 78 -2.41 -2.19 4.47
CA LEU A 78 -1.53 -1.30 3.73
C LEU A 78 -1.50 -1.76 2.26
N VAL A 79 -2.00 -0.90 1.37
CA VAL A 79 -2.09 -1.15 -0.06
C VAL A 79 -1.41 -0.02 -0.83
N ARG A 80 -1.10 -0.23 -2.11
CA ARG A 80 -0.67 0.87 -2.97
C ARG A 80 -1.84 1.82 -3.18
N ALA A 81 -1.57 3.11 -3.09
CA ALA A 81 -2.58 4.11 -3.40
C ALA A 81 -2.99 3.94 -4.86
N ALA A 82 -4.31 3.90 -5.12
CA ALA A 82 -4.84 3.89 -6.48
C ALA A 82 -4.71 5.29 -7.09
N HIS A 83 -3.50 5.69 -7.47
CA HIS A 83 -3.26 6.98 -8.13
C HIS A 83 -3.69 6.92 -9.61
N ASN A 84 -5.01 6.77 -9.85
CA ASN A 84 -5.69 7.20 -11.08
C ASN A 84 -7.24 7.11 -10.99
N ARG A 85 -7.88 7.81 -10.05
CA ARG A 85 -9.19 8.38 -10.37
C ARG A 85 -8.92 9.78 -10.87
N GLN A 86 -8.87 9.92 -12.19
CA GLN A 86 -9.05 11.24 -12.80
C GLN A 86 -10.33 11.83 -12.19
N PRO A 87 -10.35 13.10 -11.76
CA PRO A 87 -11.61 13.79 -11.58
C PRO A 87 -12.35 13.67 -12.90
N GLU A 88 -13.50 13.04 -12.82
CA GLU A 88 -14.57 13.06 -13.81
C GLU A 88 -14.56 14.40 -14.55
N GLU A 89 -14.64 14.37 -15.88
CA GLU A 89 -14.90 15.54 -16.71
C GLU A 89 -15.93 16.44 -16.02
N GLU A 90 -15.48 17.59 -15.53
CA GLU A 90 -16.35 18.70 -15.24
C GLU A 90 -16.79 19.25 -16.60
N LEU A 91 -17.72 18.51 -17.23
CA LEU A 91 -18.55 18.97 -18.34
C LEU A 91 -19.53 20.01 -17.79
N SER A 92 -19.00 21.03 -17.13
CA SER A 92 -19.73 22.18 -16.69
C SER A 92 -19.71 23.19 -17.84
N ASP A 93 -20.87 23.23 -18.48
CA ASP A 93 -21.49 24.49 -18.84
C ASP A 93 -21.09 25.09 -20.18
N ARG A 94 -21.37 24.37 -21.27
CA ARG A 94 -21.86 25.03 -22.51
C ARG A 94 -22.90 24.16 -23.20
N ARG A 95 -24.16 24.62 -23.10
CA ARG A 95 -25.31 24.36 -23.99
C ARG A 95 -26.36 23.38 -23.44
N PHE A 96 -27.12 23.85 -22.45
CA PHE A 96 -28.55 23.56 -22.43
C PHE A 96 -29.34 24.86 -22.52
N SER A 97 -29.92 25.11 -23.69
CA SER A 97 -31.28 25.66 -23.74
C SER A 97 -31.98 25.10 -24.98
N PRO A 98 -32.84 24.09 -24.83
CA PRO A 98 -33.74 23.64 -25.87
C PRO A 98 -35.02 24.49 -25.85
N LYS A 99 -35.29 25.10 -27.01
CA LYS A 99 -36.59 25.54 -27.54
C LYS A 99 -37.38 26.58 -26.74
N THR A 100 -37.74 27.68 -27.41
CA THR A 100 -39.15 28.09 -27.57
C THR A 100 -39.31 29.19 -28.64
N LEU A 101 -40.00 28.78 -29.72
CA LEU A 101 -41.00 29.46 -30.56
C LEU A 101 -40.74 30.81 -31.26
N LEU A 102 -40.90 30.73 -32.59
CA LEU A 102 -41.67 31.61 -33.50
C LEU A 102 -42.16 32.96 -32.95
N LEU A 103 -41.95 34.03 -33.74
CA LEU A 103 -43.05 34.77 -34.39
C LEU A 103 -42.52 35.83 -35.38
N ALA A 104 -43.13 35.80 -36.57
CA ALA A 104 -43.35 36.87 -37.56
C ALA A 104 -42.16 37.65 -38.12
#